data_AF-A0A2P2M0R4-F1
#
_entry.id   AF-A0A2P2M0R4-F1
#
_cell.length_a   1.000
_cell.length_b   1.000
_cell.length_c   1.000
_cell.angle_alpha   90.00
_cell.angle_beta   90.00
_cell.angle_gamma   90.00
#
_symmetry.space_group_name_H-M   'P 1'
#
loop_
_entity.id
_entity.type
_entity.pdbx_description
1 polymer ?
#
loop_
_entity_poly.entity_id
_entity_poly.type
_entity_poly.pdbx_seq_one_letter_code
_entity_poly.pdbx_strand_id
1 'polypeptide(L)'
;MASMFFSGDEVHVADDRKKEKGSKLLSGLKSKKEKMLPHHPSLGRHSALMDIVRVQMQISEAMHACIRRNLLQLVARKISQIDLPHISLELLNGIFKSDFPNEKSYMQWRSREANILEELLCIIANSMTTEVRSHVAKIRDTKQWDAAMSPSERVAVIASIRQVAMKLSSLPGKFGIEGETFYWTAGYHLNIRLYLNLLFAVFDILEEGQLIEEADDLLSIIKLTWSTLGITRKMHNALYGWVLFQQFLETDGDGLLENAVLELQKLLSAAEDDDKEEQYMNSLLCLRQWNGSELKVRLVQTILLSVTSWCDSVLQDYHLHFGQKFSNFRMVVTMVFEVGIPTDDCGEIKLTKLNASNQNSTRMLKLYVKRSTEAAYSRVASKMDLESKVERTHPLALLANELKLIAEREFKVFYPVLRECFPESMRISVFLLHQFYGEKLKPFLKGVSSLSEDVKLVLPAADMLDHYLTQLYTSVMEANNMVHSFSQDLDHYEIGEMSKPLILDWAISQHAHILEWTGRAFDIEDWEPLSFHQRQAASIVEVFRIIEEVHMPLRQLY
;
A
#
# COMPACT_ATOMS: atom_id res chain seq x y z
N MET A 1 4.52 -22.29 23.36
CA MET A 1 5.68 -22.71 22.55
C MET A 1 6.95 -22.01 22.99
N ALA A 2 7.07 -20.68 22.89
CA ALA A 2 8.23 -19.95 23.44
C ALA A 2 8.52 -20.29 24.92
N SER A 3 7.49 -20.33 25.76
CA SER A 3 7.57 -20.79 27.15
C SER A 3 8.11 -22.21 27.35
N MET A 4 8.01 -23.06 26.34
CA MET A 4 8.48 -24.45 26.33
C MET A 4 9.95 -24.52 25.90
N PHE A 5 10.33 -23.75 24.88
CA PHE A 5 11.72 -23.60 24.46
C PHE A 5 12.61 -23.05 25.59
N PHE A 6 12.16 -21.99 26.27
CA PHE A 6 12.92 -21.39 27.37
C PHE A 6 12.92 -22.21 28.67
N SER A 7 12.10 -23.26 28.76
CA SER A 7 12.12 -24.21 29.89
C SER A 7 12.96 -25.47 29.62
N GLY A 8 13.35 -25.72 28.36
CA GLY A 8 14.10 -26.91 27.96
C GLY A 8 15.62 -26.81 28.19
N ASP A 9 16.15 -25.61 28.43
CA ASP A 9 17.58 -25.32 28.49
C ASP A 9 18.28 -25.68 29.81
N GLU A 10 17.60 -26.39 30.73
CA GLU A 10 18.25 -26.90 31.95
C GLU A 10 19.11 -28.14 31.71
N VAL A 11 19.14 -28.72 30.50
CA VAL A 11 20.00 -29.88 30.20
C VAL A 11 20.54 -29.83 28.77
N HIS A 12 21.84 -29.53 28.65
CA HIS A 12 22.71 -29.53 27.44
C HIS A 12 22.89 -28.22 26.67
N VAL A 13 23.68 -27.30 27.24
CA VAL A 13 24.48 -26.34 26.44
C VAL A 13 25.89 -26.92 26.28
N ALA A 14 26.16 -27.50 25.10
CA ALA A 14 27.51 -27.62 24.57
C ALA A 14 27.70 -26.48 23.55
N ASP A 15 28.75 -25.72 23.79
CA ASP A 15 29.16 -24.48 23.14
C ASP A 15 29.35 -24.63 21.62
N ASP A 16 28.82 -23.69 20.84
CA ASP A 16 29.42 -23.32 19.56
C ASP A 16 29.09 -21.87 19.19
N ARG A 17 29.86 -20.94 19.78
CA ARG A 17 29.89 -19.53 19.39
C ARG A 17 30.65 -19.33 18.09
N LYS A 18 29.95 -19.04 16.99
CA LYS A 18 30.51 -18.25 15.88
C LYS A 18 29.97 -16.83 15.89
N LYS A 19 30.88 -15.89 16.12
CA LYS A 19 30.68 -14.43 16.16
C LYS A 19 30.38 -13.89 14.76
N GLU A 20 29.27 -13.17 14.61
CA GLU A 20 29.14 -12.10 13.63
C GLU A 20 29.24 -10.74 14.33
N LYS A 21 30.08 -9.86 13.77
CA LYS A 21 30.36 -8.51 14.28
C LYS A 21 29.34 -7.53 13.68
N GLY A 22 28.43 -7.02 14.50
CA GLY A 22 27.62 -5.83 14.22
C GLY A 22 28.27 -4.56 14.80
N SER A 23 28.33 -3.52 13.97
CA SER A 23 28.95 -2.20 14.20
C SER A 23 28.24 -1.35 15.26
N LYS A 24 29.03 -0.62 16.04
CA LYS A 24 28.63 0.41 17.01
C LYS A 24 28.24 1.71 16.29
N LEU A 25 27.12 2.31 16.71
CA LEU A 25 26.72 3.75 16.69
C LEU A 25 25.20 3.71 17.01
N LEU A 26 24.64 4.25 18.09
CA LEU A 26 24.79 5.55 18.73
C LEU A 26 24.50 5.46 20.24
N SER A 27 25.19 6.29 21.01
CA SER A 27 25.04 6.44 22.47
C SER A 27 24.44 7.80 22.83
N GLY A 28 23.42 7.80 23.70
CA GLY A 28 22.86 8.98 24.39
C GLY A 28 21.35 8.76 24.54
N LEU A 29 20.70 8.78 25.71
CA LEU A 29 20.93 9.50 26.96
C LEU A 29 20.45 8.67 28.16
N LYS A 30 21.07 8.92 29.32
CA LYS A 30 20.82 8.29 30.61
C LYS A 30 19.55 8.82 31.29
N SER A 31 18.83 7.94 31.99
CA SER A 31 18.21 8.28 33.28
C SER A 31 18.49 7.18 34.33
N LYS A 32 18.92 7.62 35.53
CA LYS A 32 19.04 6.86 36.80
C LYS A 32 17.62 6.43 37.22
N LYS A 33 17.31 5.31 37.87
CA LYS A 33 17.89 4.48 38.96
C LYS A 33 16.99 3.21 38.96
N GLU A 34 17.43 2.01 39.33
CA GLU A 34 17.49 1.57 40.73
C GLU A 34 18.15 0.16 40.78
N LYS A 35 18.92 -0.11 41.84
CA LYS A 35 19.68 -1.36 42.02
C LYS A 35 18.74 -2.53 42.34
N MET A 36 18.72 -3.56 41.51
CA MET A 36 18.37 -4.93 41.93
C MET A 36 19.50 -5.90 41.58
N LEU A 37 19.69 -6.88 42.45
CA LEU A 37 20.70 -7.96 42.45
C LEU A 37 20.70 -8.79 41.14
N PRO A 38 21.78 -9.54 40.84
CA PRO A 38 22.00 -10.12 39.52
C PRO A 38 21.08 -11.30 39.27
N HIS A 39 19.90 -11.06 38.72
CA HIS A 39 19.14 -12.08 38.00
C HIS A 39 19.67 -12.16 36.57
N HIS A 40 19.83 -13.38 36.06
CA HIS A 40 20.24 -13.67 34.69
C HIS A 40 19.47 -12.77 33.68
N PRO A 41 20.15 -11.90 32.91
CA PRO A 41 19.49 -10.86 32.10
C PRO A 41 18.54 -11.39 31.02
N SER A 42 18.74 -12.64 30.56
CA SER A 42 17.94 -13.24 29.48
C SER A 42 16.52 -13.62 29.94
N LEU A 43 16.38 -14.21 31.13
CA LEU A 43 15.09 -14.74 31.59
C LEU A 43 14.06 -13.64 31.87
N GLY A 44 14.52 -12.50 32.42
CA GLY A 44 13.66 -11.33 32.67
C GLY A 44 13.17 -10.66 31.38
N ARG A 45 14.04 -10.57 30.36
CA ARG A 45 13.68 -10.00 29.05
C ARG A 45 12.64 -10.87 28.32
N HIS A 46 12.81 -12.19 28.32
CA HIS A 46 11.84 -13.08 27.68
C HIS A 46 10.47 -13.08 28.37
N SER A 47 10.42 -12.91 29.69
CA SER A 47 9.14 -12.75 30.41
C SER A 47 8.42 -11.47 29.97
N ALA A 48 9.13 -10.34 29.92
CA ALA A 48 8.55 -9.07 29.50
C ALA A 48 8.02 -9.12 28.05
N LEU A 49 8.77 -9.73 27.12
CA LEU A 49 8.33 -9.91 25.74
C LEU A 49 7.10 -10.83 25.61
N MET A 50 7.01 -11.87 26.44
CA MET A 50 5.82 -12.74 26.49
C MET A 50 4.60 -11.97 27.00
N ASP A 51 4.77 -11.05 27.95
CA ASP A 51 3.70 -10.20 28.44
C ASP A 51 3.26 -9.20 27.35
N ILE A 52 4.19 -8.67 26.55
CA ILE A 52 3.86 -7.86 25.36
C ILE A 52 3.04 -8.68 24.36
N VAL A 53 3.51 -9.87 23.95
CA VAL A 53 2.74 -10.75 23.04
C VAL A 53 1.34 -11.02 23.59
N ARG A 54 1.23 -11.28 24.90
CA ARG A 54 -0.05 -11.51 25.56
C ARG A 54 -0.97 -10.30 25.42
N VAL A 55 -0.46 -9.09 25.69
CA VAL A 55 -1.22 -7.84 25.53
C VAL A 55 -1.64 -7.67 24.07
N GLN A 56 -0.70 -7.76 23.13
CA GLN A 56 -0.94 -7.58 21.69
C GLN A 56 -1.96 -8.58 21.12
N MET A 57 -1.96 -9.82 21.62
CA MET A 57 -2.95 -10.83 21.26
C MET A 57 -4.24 -10.78 22.10
N GLN A 58 -4.39 -9.79 22.98
CA GLN A 58 -5.54 -9.58 23.87
C GLN A 58 -5.89 -10.80 24.74
N ILE A 59 -4.86 -11.51 25.21
CA ILE A 59 -5.00 -12.68 26.07
C ILE A 59 -5.02 -12.22 27.53
N SER A 60 -5.98 -12.69 28.34
CA SER A 60 -6.01 -12.36 29.77
C SER A 60 -4.87 -13.04 30.53
N GLU A 61 -4.37 -12.41 31.60
CA GLU A 61 -3.33 -12.99 32.46
C GLU A 61 -3.72 -14.36 33.00
N ALA A 62 -4.97 -14.51 33.46
CA ALA A 62 -5.48 -15.78 33.97
C ALA A 62 -5.45 -16.89 32.90
N MET A 63 -5.85 -16.56 31.66
CA MET A 63 -5.82 -17.52 30.56
C MET A 63 -4.39 -17.86 30.15
N HIS A 64 -3.51 -16.87 30.07
CA HIS A 64 -2.10 -17.07 29.79
C HIS A 64 -1.42 -17.98 30.82
N ALA A 65 -1.67 -17.74 32.12
CA ALA A 65 -1.16 -18.58 33.20
C ALA A 65 -1.68 -20.03 33.10
N CYS A 66 -2.98 -20.20 32.79
CA CYS A 66 -3.58 -21.52 32.62
C CYS A 66 -2.98 -22.29 31.42
N ILE A 67 -2.86 -21.63 30.27
CA ILE A 67 -2.22 -22.20 29.07
C ILE A 67 -0.77 -22.58 29.38
N ARG A 68 -0.01 -21.67 29.99
CA ARG A 68 1.40 -21.89 30.35
C ARG A 68 1.56 -23.11 31.27
N ARG A 69 0.72 -23.24 32.30
CA ARG A 69 0.73 -24.38 33.23
C ARG A 69 0.54 -25.71 32.48
N ASN A 70 -0.46 -25.79 31.61
CA ASN A 70 -0.75 -27.02 30.86
C ASN A 70 0.33 -27.36 29.83
N LEU A 71 0.90 -26.35 29.16
CA LEU A 71 2.01 -26.56 28.23
C LEU A 71 3.29 -27.04 28.92
N LEU A 72 3.61 -26.56 30.12
CA LEU A 72 4.75 -27.06 30.90
C LEU A 72 4.56 -28.53 31.29
N GLN A 73 3.33 -28.95 31.61
CA GLN A 73 3.01 -30.36 31.85
C GLN A 73 3.22 -31.22 30.60
N LEU A 74 2.92 -30.68 29.41
CA LEU A 74 3.19 -31.37 28.14
C LEU A 74 4.69 -31.63 27.94
N VAL A 75 5.53 -30.62 28.17
CA VAL A 75 6.99 -30.71 28.03
C VAL A 75 7.57 -31.72 29.03
N ALA A 76 7.07 -31.72 30.27
CA ALA A 76 7.52 -32.66 31.31
C ALA A 76 7.29 -34.14 30.94
N ARG A 77 6.35 -34.44 30.02
CA ARG A 77 6.08 -35.80 29.54
C ARG A 77 7.07 -36.29 28.47
N LYS A 78 8.08 -35.50 28.09
CA LYS A 78 9.14 -35.87 27.13
C LYS A 78 8.61 -36.45 25.81
N ILE A 79 7.56 -35.83 25.28
CA ILE A 79 7.09 -36.17 23.93
C ILE A 79 8.17 -35.69 22.94
N SER A 80 8.63 -36.58 22.06
CA SER A 80 9.76 -36.34 21.15
C SER A 80 9.54 -35.17 20.18
N GLN A 81 8.28 -34.89 19.82
CA GLN A 81 7.90 -33.83 18.89
C GLN A 81 6.55 -33.23 19.31
N ILE A 82 6.48 -31.91 19.43
CA ILE A 82 5.28 -31.22 19.91
C ILE A 82 4.60 -30.51 18.73
N ASP A 83 3.47 -31.09 18.33
CA ASP A 83 2.62 -30.60 17.23
C ASP A 83 1.31 -29.99 17.75
N LEU A 84 0.61 -29.27 16.87
CA LEU A 84 -0.67 -28.60 17.17
C LEU A 84 -1.77 -29.51 17.76
N PRO A 85 -1.98 -30.76 17.30
CA PRO A 85 -2.96 -31.64 17.91
C PRO A 85 -2.62 -32.00 19.36
N HIS A 86 -1.33 -32.20 19.67
CA HIS A 86 -0.88 -32.49 21.03
C HIS A 86 -1.09 -31.30 21.96
N ILE A 87 -0.82 -30.08 21.48
CA ILE A 87 -1.11 -28.84 22.20
C ILE A 87 -2.62 -28.76 22.49
N SER A 88 -3.47 -28.90 21.47
CA SER A 88 -4.92 -28.78 21.60
C SER A 88 -5.51 -29.81 22.58
N LEU A 89 -5.03 -31.07 22.50
CA LEU A 89 -5.47 -32.14 23.41
C LEU A 89 -5.02 -31.94 24.85
N GLU A 90 -3.84 -31.34 25.08
CA GLU A 90 -3.39 -31.04 26.44
C GLU A 90 -4.20 -29.89 27.05
N LEU A 91 -4.51 -28.87 26.25
CA LEU A 91 -5.36 -27.76 26.66
C LEU A 91 -6.78 -28.24 27.00
N LEU A 92 -7.37 -29.12 26.18
CA LEU A 92 -8.67 -29.75 26.45
C LEU A 92 -8.67 -30.61 27.73
N ASN A 93 -7.54 -31.23 28.07
CA ASN A 93 -7.42 -32.07 29.26
C ASN A 93 -7.25 -31.24 30.55
N GLY A 94 -6.66 -30.06 30.44
CA GLY A 94 -6.20 -29.29 31.59
C GLY A 94 -6.90 -27.97 31.86
N ILE A 95 -7.77 -27.51 30.95
CA ILE A 95 -8.58 -26.30 31.10
C ILE A 95 -10.04 -26.67 31.37
N PHE A 96 -10.61 -26.07 32.41
CA PHE A 96 -11.96 -26.35 32.89
C PHE A 96 -12.89 -25.15 32.71
N LYS A 97 -14.21 -25.39 32.81
CA LYS A 97 -15.24 -24.33 32.76
C LYS A 97 -15.01 -23.23 33.80
N SER A 98 -14.40 -23.55 34.95
CA SER A 98 -14.04 -22.61 36.01
C SER A 98 -12.95 -21.60 35.63
N ASP A 99 -12.16 -21.88 34.59
CA ASP A 99 -11.05 -21.02 34.16
C ASP A 99 -11.55 -19.87 33.26
N PHE A 100 -12.85 -19.81 32.97
CA PHE A 100 -13.47 -18.81 32.10
C PHE A 100 -14.41 -17.89 32.89
N PRO A 101 -14.51 -16.61 32.47
CA PRO A 101 -15.41 -15.66 33.13
C PRO A 101 -16.89 -15.99 32.93
N ASN A 102 -17.24 -16.69 31.84
CA ASN A 102 -18.59 -17.11 31.54
C ASN A 102 -18.63 -18.41 30.72
N GLU A 103 -19.76 -19.10 30.77
CA GLU A 103 -19.97 -20.37 30.08
C GLU A 103 -19.93 -20.24 28.55
N LYS A 104 -20.35 -19.09 28.00
CA LYS A 104 -20.33 -18.85 26.55
C LYS A 104 -18.91 -18.84 26.01
N SER A 105 -17.97 -18.19 26.70
CA SER A 105 -16.55 -18.15 26.34
C SER A 105 -15.91 -19.55 26.41
N TYR A 106 -16.25 -20.34 27.43
CA TYR A 106 -15.81 -21.74 27.51
C TYR A 106 -16.32 -22.58 26.34
N MET A 107 -17.63 -22.48 26.02
CA MET A 107 -18.22 -23.20 24.88
C MET A 107 -17.58 -22.80 23.55
N GLN A 108 -17.33 -21.50 23.34
CA GLN A 108 -16.67 -20.99 22.13
C GLN A 108 -15.23 -21.50 22.03
N TRP A 109 -14.47 -21.46 23.12
CA TRP A 109 -13.11 -22.00 23.16
C TRP A 109 -13.10 -23.51 22.87
N ARG A 110 -13.93 -24.30 23.56
CA ARG A 110 -14.02 -25.75 23.34
C ARG A 110 -14.42 -26.11 21.91
N SER A 111 -15.36 -25.35 21.33
CA SER A 111 -15.73 -25.53 19.93
C SER A 111 -14.59 -25.20 18.98
N ARG A 112 -13.74 -24.22 19.30
CA ARG A 112 -12.54 -23.90 18.49
C ARG A 112 -11.51 -25.02 18.57
N GLU A 113 -11.23 -25.56 19.76
CA GLU A 113 -10.33 -26.72 19.92
C GLU A 113 -10.83 -27.94 19.14
N ALA A 114 -12.14 -28.21 19.18
CA ALA A 114 -12.75 -29.28 18.38
C ALA A 114 -12.58 -29.04 16.88
N ASN A 115 -12.73 -27.80 16.39
CA ASN A 115 -12.54 -27.47 14.97
C ASN A 115 -11.07 -27.63 14.55
N ILE A 116 -10.11 -27.26 15.40
CA ILE A 116 -8.67 -27.48 15.14
C ILE A 116 -8.37 -28.96 15.00
N LEU A 117 -8.89 -29.79 15.91
CA LEU A 117 -8.73 -31.24 15.84
C LEU A 117 -9.42 -31.85 14.63
N GLU A 118 -10.59 -31.34 14.23
CA GLU A 118 -11.29 -31.78 13.03
C GLU A 118 -10.46 -31.52 11.77
N GLU A 119 -9.93 -30.30 11.62
CA GLU A 119 -9.09 -29.91 10.48
C GLU A 119 -7.82 -30.77 10.41
N LEU A 120 -7.12 -30.95 11.54
CA LEU A 120 -5.83 -31.63 11.59
C LEU A 120 -5.93 -33.16 11.61
N LEU A 121 -7.03 -33.74 12.08
CA LEU A 121 -7.12 -35.20 12.26
C LEU A 121 -8.19 -35.82 11.36
N CYS A 122 -9.32 -35.16 11.11
CA CYS A 122 -10.43 -35.74 10.35
C CYS A 122 -10.31 -35.52 8.84
N ILE A 123 -9.85 -34.35 8.40
CA ILE A 123 -9.73 -34.02 6.98
C ILE A 123 -8.46 -34.65 6.39
N ILE A 124 -7.35 -34.55 7.11
CA ILE A 124 -6.05 -35.05 6.69
C ILE A 124 -6.04 -36.58 6.57
N ALA A 125 -6.70 -37.26 7.50
CA ALA A 125 -6.53 -38.68 7.65
C ALA A 125 -7.52 -39.50 6.83
N ASN A 126 -8.13 -38.99 5.74
CA ASN A 126 -9.14 -39.54 4.79
C ASN A 126 -9.65 -41.01 4.92
N SER A 127 -8.89 -41.93 5.52
CA SER A 127 -9.20 -43.29 5.96
C SER A 127 -9.43 -43.53 7.48
N MET A 128 -9.22 -42.57 8.41
CA MET A 128 -9.17 -42.83 9.86
C MET A 128 -10.46 -42.46 10.62
N THR A 129 -11.29 -43.50 10.77
CA THR A 129 -12.33 -43.75 11.78
C THR A 129 -13.44 -42.69 11.97
N THR A 130 -14.67 -43.09 11.65
CA THR A 130 -15.92 -42.49 12.17
C THR A 130 -15.87 -42.20 13.68
N GLU A 131 -15.05 -42.95 14.42
CA GLU A 131 -14.79 -42.77 15.85
C GLU A 131 -14.18 -41.41 16.20
N VAL A 132 -13.08 -40.97 15.57
CA VAL A 132 -12.47 -39.66 15.87
C VAL A 132 -13.45 -38.53 15.56
N ARG A 133 -14.17 -38.62 14.43
CA ARG A 133 -15.22 -37.65 14.09
C ARG A 133 -16.33 -37.62 15.14
N SER A 134 -16.74 -38.79 15.64
CA SER A 134 -17.73 -38.89 16.72
C SER A 134 -17.21 -38.31 18.04
N HIS A 135 -15.94 -38.52 18.36
CA HIS A 135 -15.28 -38.00 19.55
C HIS A 135 -15.13 -36.47 19.49
N VAL A 136 -14.80 -35.92 18.32
CA VAL A 136 -14.75 -34.46 18.11
C VAL A 136 -16.16 -33.86 18.18
N ALA A 137 -17.17 -34.51 17.61
CA ALA A 137 -18.57 -34.07 17.72
C ALA A 137 -19.06 -34.07 19.18
N LYS A 138 -18.68 -35.08 19.97
CA LYS A 138 -18.90 -35.16 21.40
C LYS A 138 -18.27 -34.00 22.17
N ILE A 139 -17.03 -33.60 21.82
CA ILE A 139 -16.37 -32.42 22.42
C ILE A 139 -17.14 -31.14 22.09
N ARG A 140 -17.72 -31.02 20.90
CA ARG A 140 -18.48 -29.82 20.50
C ARG A 140 -19.81 -29.70 21.26
N ASP A 141 -20.52 -30.81 21.45
CA ASP A 141 -21.85 -30.84 22.08
C ASP A 141 -21.79 -30.63 23.61
N THR A 142 -22.25 -29.46 24.07
CA THR A 142 -22.32 -29.11 25.50
C THR A 142 -23.17 -30.09 26.31
N LYS A 143 -24.26 -30.60 25.76
CA LYS A 143 -25.16 -31.52 26.50
C LYS A 143 -24.47 -32.85 26.74
N GLN A 144 -23.77 -33.37 25.73
CA GLN A 144 -23.03 -34.62 25.88
C GLN A 144 -21.77 -34.43 26.71
N TRP A 145 -20.97 -33.40 26.41
CA TRP A 145 -19.68 -33.17 27.06
C TRP A 145 -19.83 -32.78 28.53
N ASP A 146 -20.61 -31.75 28.84
CA ASP A 146 -20.66 -31.18 30.19
C ASP A 146 -21.68 -31.86 31.11
N ALA A 147 -22.84 -32.25 30.57
CA ALA A 147 -23.96 -32.75 31.37
C ALA A 147 -24.05 -34.28 31.41
N ALA A 148 -23.75 -34.97 30.30
CA ALA A 148 -23.88 -36.43 30.23
C ALA A 148 -22.60 -37.19 30.61
N MET A 149 -21.42 -36.69 30.24
CA MET A 149 -20.14 -37.39 30.46
C MET A 149 -19.48 -37.04 31.79
N SER A 150 -19.04 -38.10 32.49
CA SER A 150 -18.14 -38.04 33.65
C SER A 150 -16.73 -37.59 33.27
N PRO A 151 -15.93 -37.06 34.23
CA PRO A 151 -14.53 -36.71 33.98
C PRO A 151 -13.69 -37.86 33.41
N SER A 152 -13.91 -39.09 33.86
CA SER A 152 -13.23 -40.29 33.33
C SER A 152 -13.57 -40.58 31.87
N GLU A 153 -14.81 -40.38 31.46
CA GLU A 153 -15.23 -40.57 30.05
C GLU A 153 -14.61 -39.49 29.16
N ARG A 154 -14.56 -38.23 29.62
CA ARG A 154 -13.88 -37.14 28.88
C ARG A 154 -12.40 -37.43 28.66
N VAL A 155 -11.71 -37.93 29.68
CA VAL A 155 -10.30 -38.34 29.58
C VAL A 155 -10.14 -39.50 28.59
N ALA A 156 -11.05 -40.48 28.59
CA ALA A 156 -11.02 -41.58 27.64
C ALA A 156 -11.22 -41.11 26.18
N VAL A 157 -12.14 -40.16 25.94
CA VAL A 157 -12.34 -39.53 24.63
C VAL A 157 -11.06 -38.82 24.16
N ILE A 158 -10.46 -37.99 25.01
CA ILE A 158 -9.21 -37.29 24.69
C ILE A 158 -8.06 -38.28 24.44
N ALA A 159 -7.97 -39.37 25.22
CA ALA A 159 -6.95 -40.40 25.05
C ALA A 159 -7.09 -41.14 23.72
N SER A 160 -8.32 -41.43 23.27
CA SER A 160 -8.59 -42.04 21.97
C SER A 160 -8.12 -41.14 20.82
N ILE A 161 -8.45 -39.85 20.86
CA ILE A 161 -7.98 -38.87 19.85
C ILE A 161 -6.45 -38.75 19.90
N ARG A 162 -5.85 -38.74 21.10
CA ARG A 162 -4.40 -38.67 21.29
C ARG A 162 -3.67 -39.85 20.65
N GLN A 163 -4.23 -41.06 20.70
CA GLN A 163 -3.66 -42.23 20.05
C GLN A 163 -3.57 -42.05 18.53
N VAL A 164 -4.58 -41.42 17.93
CA VAL A 164 -4.58 -41.11 16.49
C VAL A 164 -3.58 -40.00 16.17
N ALA A 165 -3.54 -38.93 16.96
CA ALA A 165 -2.56 -37.87 16.80
C ALA A 165 -1.11 -38.40 16.89
N MET A 166 -0.81 -39.29 17.85
CA MET A 166 0.50 -39.92 17.97
C MET A 166 0.88 -40.74 16.74
N LYS A 167 -0.07 -41.50 16.16
CA LYS A 167 0.17 -42.26 14.92
C LYS A 167 0.51 -41.34 13.75
N LEU A 168 -0.25 -40.27 13.57
CA LEU A 168 0.00 -39.31 12.48
C LEU A 168 1.31 -38.55 12.67
N SER A 169 1.63 -38.16 13.91
CA SER A 169 2.88 -37.44 14.22
C SER A 169 4.12 -38.34 14.07
N SER A 170 3.95 -39.68 14.15
CA SER A 170 5.03 -40.63 13.89
C SER A 170 5.33 -40.84 12.40
N LEU A 171 4.48 -40.32 11.50
CA LEU A 171 4.74 -40.38 10.07
C LEU A 171 5.85 -39.38 9.70
N PRO A 172 6.80 -39.78 8.84
CA PRO A 172 7.87 -38.89 8.42
C PRO A 172 7.34 -37.73 7.59
N GLY A 173 8.08 -36.63 7.60
CA GLY A 173 7.95 -35.55 6.61
C GLY A 173 8.15 -36.06 5.18
N LYS A 174 7.73 -35.26 4.20
CA LYS A 174 7.75 -35.63 2.77
C LYS A 174 9.05 -35.23 2.09
N PHE A 175 9.70 -34.16 2.54
CA PHE A 175 10.81 -33.52 1.84
C PHE A 175 12.18 -33.76 2.50
N GLY A 176 12.22 -34.37 3.69
CA GLY A 176 13.45 -34.70 4.40
C GLY A 176 14.19 -33.45 4.91
N ILE A 177 13.43 -32.43 5.29
CA ILE A 177 13.93 -31.21 5.95
C ILE A 177 14.14 -31.51 7.43
N GLU A 178 15.18 -30.94 8.04
CA GLU A 178 15.45 -31.13 9.47
C GLU A 178 14.29 -30.58 10.32
N GLY A 179 13.75 -31.41 11.21
CA GLY A 179 12.59 -31.06 12.04
C GLY A 179 11.24 -31.06 11.29
N GLU A 180 11.20 -31.50 10.04
CA GLU A 180 9.95 -31.62 9.26
C GLU A 180 8.98 -32.58 9.94
N THR A 181 7.73 -32.14 10.07
CA THR A 181 6.64 -32.97 10.60
C THR A 181 5.65 -33.30 9.50
N PHE A 182 4.90 -34.40 9.66
CA PHE A 182 3.78 -34.73 8.77
C PHE A 182 2.80 -33.56 8.56
N TYR A 183 2.59 -32.75 9.61
CA TYR A 183 1.66 -31.61 9.56
C TYR A 183 2.15 -30.41 8.77
N TRP A 184 3.45 -30.34 8.42
CA TRP A 184 3.98 -29.28 7.55
C TRP A 184 3.32 -29.25 6.18
N THR A 185 2.92 -30.42 5.67
CA THR A 185 2.28 -30.55 4.35
C THR A 185 0.80 -30.87 4.47
N ALA A 186 0.41 -31.62 5.49
CA ALA A 186 -0.96 -32.05 5.64
C ALA A 186 -1.85 -30.96 6.27
N GLY A 187 -1.32 -30.17 7.20
CA GLY A 187 -2.06 -29.15 7.97
C GLY A 187 -1.66 -27.71 7.67
N TYR A 188 -0.90 -27.46 6.60
CA TYR A 188 -0.28 -26.17 6.31
C TYR A 188 -1.25 -24.98 6.29
N HIS A 189 -2.49 -25.18 5.82
CA HIS A 189 -3.50 -24.11 5.80
C HIS A 189 -3.77 -23.53 7.18
N LEU A 190 -3.95 -24.39 8.19
CA LEU A 190 -4.16 -23.94 9.57
C LEU A 190 -2.87 -23.36 10.16
N ASN A 191 -1.72 -23.99 9.90
CA ASN A 191 -0.44 -23.53 10.42
C ASN A 191 -0.11 -22.11 9.92
N ILE A 192 -0.30 -21.84 8.62
CA ILE A 192 -0.10 -20.52 8.02
C ILE A 192 -1.06 -19.50 8.62
N ARG A 193 -2.35 -19.84 8.80
CA ARG A 193 -3.32 -18.94 9.43
C ARG A 193 -2.94 -18.59 10.88
N LEU A 194 -2.47 -19.56 11.65
CA LEU A 194 -1.97 -19.33 13.00
C LEU A 194 -0.72 -18.44 12.98
N TYR A 195 0.20 -18.68 12.04
CA TYR A 195 1.40 -17.87 11.88
C TYR A 195 1.08 -16.42 11.50
N LEU A 196 0.14 -16.20 10.58
CA LEU A 196 -0.34 -14.86 10.24
C LEU A 196 -0.88 -14.13 11.47
N ASN A 197 -1.70 -14.79 12.30
CA ASN A 197 -2.21 -14.21 13.55
C ASN A 197 -1.09 -13.86 14.54
N LEU A 198 0.00 -14.63 14.56
CA LEU A 198 1.18 -14.28 15.38
C LEU A 198 1.88 -13.05 14.82
N LEU A 199 2.05 -12.96 13.51
CA LEU A 199 2.68 -11.80 12.87
C LEU A 199 1.90 -10.50 13.12
N PHE A 200 0.57 -10.55 13.22
CA PHE A 200 -0.22 -9.36 13.58
C PHE A 200 0.05 -8.83 14.99
N ALA A 201 0.67 -9.61 15.88
CA ALA A 201 1.02 -9.14 17.23
C ALA A 201 2.18 -8.12 17.26
N VAL A 202 2.80 -7.81 16.12
CA VAL A 202 3.84 -6.76 16.02
C VAL A 202 3.25 -5.35 15.90
N PHE A 203 1.97 -5.22 15.60
CA PHE A 203 1.29 -3.93 15.49
C PHE A 203 0.72 -3.49 16.82
N ASP A 204 0.67 -2.18 17.06
CA ASP A 204 0.05 -1.63 18.25
C ASP A 204 -1.49 -1.78 18.19
N ILE A 205 -2.11 -2.33 19.24
CA ILE A 205 -3.58 -2.45 19.35
C ILE A 205 -4.28 -1.08 19.35
N LEU A 206 -3.65 -0.05 19.88
CA LEU A 206 -4.22 1.30 19.97
C LEU A 206 -4.01 2.08 18.67
N GLU A 207 -2.88 1.83 18.00
CA GLU A 207 -2.50 2.47 16.74
C GLU A 207 -2.17 1.39 15.70
N GLU A 208 -3.22 0.80 15.12
CA GLU A 208 -3.12 -0.37 14.22
C GLU A 208 -2.13 -0.19 13.05
N GLY A 209 -1.83 1.04 12.65
CA GLY A 209 -0.87 1.36 11.57
C GLY A 209 0.59 1.46 12.01
N GLN A 210 0.91 1.28 13.30
CA GLN A 210 2.26 1.40 13.83
C GLN A 210 2.81 0.08 14.35
N LEU A 211 4.11 -0.11 14.15
CA LEU A 211 4.87 -1.21 14.76
C LEU A 211 5.25 -0.83 16.20
N ILE A 212 5.18 -1.79 17.10
CA ILE A 212 5.65 -1.62 18.48
C ILE A 212 7.19 -1.50 18.53
N GLU A 213 7.74 -0.85 19.56
CA GLU A 213 9.19 -0.69 19.71
C GLU A 213 9.93 -2.03 19.77
N GLU A 214 9.30 -3.05 20.35
CA GLU A 214 9.85 -4.40 20.49
C GLU A 214 9.56 -5.33 19.30
N ALA A 215 9.14 -4.81 18.14
CA ALA A 215 8.69 -5.62 17.00
C ALA A 215 9.76 -6.65 16.55
N ASP A 216 11.03 -6.24 16.46
CA ASP A 216 12.14 -7.15 16.09
C ASP A 216 12.37 -8.26 17.13
N ASP A 217 12.28 -7.90 18.41
CA ASP A 217 12.40 -8.86 19.52
C ASP A 217 11.21 -9.83 19.53
N LEU A 218 10.00 -9.35 19.23
CA LEU A 218 8.79 -10.17 19.13
C LEU A 218 8.86 -11.14 17.94
N LEU A 219 9.33 -10.67 16.79
CA LEU A 219 9.62 -11.52 15.63
C LEU A 219 10.62 -12.62 15.97
N SER A 220 11.65 -12.34 16.78
CA SER A 220 12.61 -13.36 17.23
C SER A 220 11.94 -14.49 18.02
N ILE A 221 10.92 -14.17 18.83
CA ILE A 221 10.14 -15.15 19.59
C ILE A 221 9.18 -15.93 18.69
N ILE A 222 8.53 -15.25 17.74
CA ILE A 222 7.66 -15.90 16.74
C ILE A 222 8.45 -16.92 15.92
N LYS A 223 9.72 -16.66 15.60
CA LYS A 223 10.60 -17.60 14.88
C LYS A 223 10.78 -18.94 15.60
N LEU A 224 10.64 -18.99 16.92
CA LEU A 224 10.67 -20.25 17.67
C LEU A 224 9.50 -21.19 17.31
N THR A 225 8.44 -20.68 16.69
CA THR A 225 7.29 -21.48 16.25
C THR A 225 7.49 -22.14 14.88
N TRP A 226 8.55 -21.80 14.16
CA TRP A 226 8.78 -22.22 12.77
C TRP A 226 8.76 -23.73 12.59
N SER A 227 9.46 -24.48 13.45
CA SER A 227 9.53 -25.93 13.35
C SER A 227 8.18 -26.61 13.62
N THR A 228 7.36 -26.07 14.52
CA THR A 228 6.03 -26.61 14.81
C THR A 228 5.01 -26.25 13.72
N LEU A 229 5.12 -25.07 13.12
CA LEU A 229 4.17 -24.59 12.11
C LEU A 229 4.62 -24.92 10.66
N GLY A 230 5.85 -25.36 10.46
CA GLY A 230 6.41 -25.59 9.12
C GLY A 230 6.65 -24.29 8.36
N ILE A 231 7.21 -23.29 9.03
CA ILE A 231 7.54 -22.00 8.40
C ILE A 231 9.03 -21.97 8.10
N THR A 232 9.38 -21.90 6.82
CA THR A 232 10.76 -21.62 6.40
C THR A 232 11.04 -20.13 6.41
N ARG A 233 12.32 -19.75 6.33
CA ARG A 233 12.72 -18.34 6.24
C ARG A 233 12.07 -17.63 5.06
N LYS A 234 12.00 -18.28 3.90
CA LYS A 234 11.35 -17.71 2.71
C LYS A 234 9.85 -17.55 2.88
N MET A 235 9.17 -18.54 3.49
CA MET A 235 7.75 -18.41 3.82
C MET A 235 7.52 -17.25 4.78
N HIS A 236 8.37 -17.07 5.78
CA HIS A 236 8.26 -15.94 6.69
C HIS A 236 8.37 -14.61 5.96
N ASN A 237 9.38 -14.41 5.11
CA ASN A 237 9.54 -13.17 4.35
C ASN A 237 8.30 -12.90 3.48
N ALA A 238 7.73 -13.94 2.84
CA ALA A 238 6.49 -13.83 2.06
C ALA A 238 5.30 -13.40 2.92
N LEU A 239 5.06 -14.13 4.03
CA LEU A 239 3.90 -13.94 4.89
C LEU A 239 3.99 -12.64 5.69
N TYR A 240 5.19 -12.24 6.11
CA TYR A 240 5.39 -11.00 6.84
C TYR A 240 5.31 -9.79 5.91
N GLY A 241 5.92 -9.84 4.72
CA GLY A 241 5.71 -8.83 3.69
C GLY A 241 4.22 -8.69 3.31
N TRP A 242 3.49 -9.81 3.24
CA TRP A 242 2.04 -9.80 3.04
C TRP A 242 1.28 -9.12 4.18
N VAL A 243 1.56 -9.48 5.44
CA VAL A 243 0.91 -8.87 6.62
C VAL A 243 1.16 -7.36 6.70
N LEU A 244 2.40 -6.92 6.49
CA LEU A 244 2.75 -5.50 6.41
C LEU A 244 1.99 -4.78 5.30
N PHE A 245 1.88 -5.42 4.13
CA PHE A 245 1.14 -4.88 3.00
C PHE A 245 -0.38 -4.80 3.28
N GLN A 246 -0.97 -5.83 3.90
CA GLN A 246 -2.38 -5.78 4.31
C GLN A 246 -2.63 -4.65 5.30
N GLN A 247 -1.77 -4.53 6.32
CA GLN A 247 -1.91 -3.48 7.32
C GLN A 247 -1.78 -2.08 6.70
N PHE A 248 -0.87 -1.92 5.73
CA PHE A 248 -0.76 -0.69 4.95
C PHE A 248 -2.06 -0.36 4.19
N LEU A 249 -2.71 -1.34 3.55
CA LEU A 249 -3.96 -1.10 2.82
C LEU A 249 -5.12 -0.68 3.73
N GLU A 250 -5.14 -1.17 4.97
CA GLU A 250 -6.21 -0.88 5.93
C GLU A 250 -6.01 0.43 6.68
N THR A 251 -4.76 0.76 7.03
CA THR A 251 -4.44 1.87 7.94
C THR A 251 -3.71 3.03 7.29
N ASP A 252 -3.13 2.82 6.10
CA ASP A 252 -2.25 3.78 5.41
C ASP A 252 -1.10 4.28 6.32
N GLY A 253 -0.62 3.38 7.21
CA GLY A 253 0.43 3.61 8.19
C GLY A 253 1.79 3.89 7.55
N ASP A 254 2.55 4.81 8.16
CA ASP A 254 3.83 5.27 7.64
C ASP A 254 4.90 4.17 7.70
N GLY A 255 5.69 4.04 6.64
CA GLY A 255 6.79 3.06 6.54
C GLY A 255 6.37 1.60 6.34
N LEU A 256 5.08 1.25 6.50
CA LEU A 256 4.59 -0.12 6.33
C LEU A 256 4.81 -0.67 4.92
N LEU A 257 4.52 0.15 3.90
CA LEU A 257 4.74 -0.24 2.50
C LEU A 257 6.24 -0.44 2.20
N GLU A 258 7.11 0.40 2.75
CA GLU A 258 8.57 0.27 2.59
C GLU A 258 9.07 -1.03 3.24
N ASN A 259 8.62 -1.32 4.47
CA ASN A 259 8.94 -2.57 5.15
C ASN A 259 8.43 -3.79 4.38
N ALA A 260 7.23 -3.72 3.80
CA ALA A 260 6.68 -4.78 2.94
C ALA A 260 7.55 -5.02 1.70
N VAL A 261 8.00 -3.94 1.02
CA VAL A 261 8.92 -4.03 -0.12
C VAL A 261 10.23 -4.70 0.29
N LEU A 262 10.82 -4.31 1.43
CA LEU A 262 12.06 -4.90 1.93
C LEU A 262 11.94 -6.40 2.20
N GLU A 263 10.85 -6.85 2.82
CA GLU A 263 10.62 -8.27 3.08
C GLU A 263 10.42 -9.08 1.79
N LEU A 264 9.67 -8.54 0.83
CA LEU A 264 9.47 -9.19 -0.47
C LEU A 264 10.75 -9.20 -1.32
N GLN A 265 11.62 -8.20 -1.20
CA GLN A 265 12.96 -8.22 -1.81
C GLN A 265 13.85 -9.30 -1.20
N LYS A 266 13.83 -9.49 0.13
CA LYS A 266 14.56 -10.59 0.79
C LYS A 266 14.10 -11.95 0.28
N LEU A 267 12.81 -12.10 -0.04
CA LEU A 267 12.27 -13.32 -0.66
C LEU A 267 12.82 -13.57 -2.07
N LEU A 268 12.98 -12.51 -2.88
CA LEU A 268 13.44 -12.59 -4.26
C LEU A 268 14.97 -12.66 -4.39
N SER A 269 15.70 -12.31 -3.34
CA SER A 269 17.15 -12.41 -3.31
C SER A 269 17.61 -13.86 -3.45
N ALA A 270 18.64 -14.09 -4.27
CA ALA A 270 19.26 -15.40 -4.47
C ALA A 270 20.13 -15.76 -3.26
N ALA A 271 19.50 -16.08 -2.13
CA ALA A 271 20.15 -16.90 -1.11
C ALA A 271 20.25 -18.34 -1.64
N GLU A 272 21.31 -19.06 -1.29
CA GLU A 272 21.47 -20.48 -1.61
C GLU A 272 20.25 -21.26 -1.10
N ASP A 273 19.37 -21.63 -2.02
CA ASP A 273 18.17 -22.38 -1.68
C ASP A 273 18.55 -23.82 -1.41
N ASP A 274 18.15 -24.34 -0.25
CA ASP A 274 18.07 -25.78 -0.08
C ASP A 274 16.98 -26.30 -1.03
N ASP A 275 17.38 -27.11 -2.03
CA ASP A 275 16.49 -27.74 -3.00
C ASP A 275 15.26 -28.38 -2.31
N LYS A 276 15.43 -28.87 -1.09
CA LYS A 276 14.33 -29.46 -0.30
C LYS A 276 13.32 -28.41 0.18
N GLU A 277 13.78 -27.26 0.68
CA GLU A 277 12.90 -26.17 1.10
C GLU A 277 12.13 -25.60 -0.09
N GLU A 278 12.76 -25.50 -1.26
CA GLU A 278 12.08 -25.04 -2.47
C GLU A 278 10.98 -26.02 -2.89
N GLN A 279 11.27 -27.32 -2.92
CA GLN A 279 10.27 -28.36 -3.21
C GLN A 279 9.12 -28.34 -2.20
N TYR A 280 9.42 -28.15 -0.92
CA TYR A 280 8.42 -28.01 0.13
C TYR A 280 7.51 -26.80 -0.13
N MET A 281 8.07 -25.60 -0.31
CA MET A 281 7.29 -24.40 -0.58
C MET A 281 6.43 -24.51 -1.85
N ASN A 282 6.99 -25.11 -2.90
CA ASN A 282 6.28 -25.34 -4.16
C ASN A 282 5.09 -26.33 -4.01
N SER A 283 5.10 -27.15 -2.97
CA SER A 283 3.99 -28.07 -2.65
C SER A 283 2.79 -27.41 -1.96
N LEU A 284 2.97 -26.20 -1.42
CA LEU A 284 1.93 -25.47 -0.71
C LEU A 284 1.05 -24.72 -1.70
N LEU A 285 -0.19 -25.18 -1.88
CA LEU A 285 -1.11 -24.67 -2.89
C LEU A 285 -2.22 -23.82 -2.25
N CYS A 286 -2.62 -22.79 -2.98
CA CYS A 286 -3.75 -21.93 -2.66
C CYS A 286 -4.76 -22.03 -3.80
N LEU A 287 -6.04 -22.04 -3.45
CA LEU A 287 -7.13 -21.96 -4.41
C LEU A 287 -7.42 -20.48 -4.66
N ARG A 288 -7.30 -20.04 -5.91
CA ARG A 288 -7.63 -18.69 -6.35
C ARG A 288 -8.66 -18.77 -7.46
N GLN A 289 -9.73 -17.96 -7.35
CA GLN A 289 -10.61 -17.72 -8.48
C GLN A 289 -10.01 -16.66 -9.40
N TRP A 290 -9.91 -16.96 -10.69
CA TRP A 290 -9.40 -16.05 -11.71
C TRP A 290 -10.20 -16.23 -13.01
N ASN A 291 -10.76 -15.16 -13.57
CA ASN A 291 -11.57 -15.21 -14.80
C ASN A 291 -12.67 -16.30 -14.78
N GLY A 292 -13.26 -16.58 -13.61
CA GLY A 292 -14.30 -17.60 -13.43
C GLY A 292 -13.80 -19.05 -13.34
N SER A 293 -12.50 -19.31 -13.39
CA SER A 293 -11.90 -20.62 -13.15
C SER A 293 -11.16 -20.69 -11.80
N GLU A 294 -11.13 -21.87 -11.20
CA GLU A 294 -10.40 -22.12 -9.96
C GLU A 294 -8.98 -22.60 -10.29
N LEU A 295 -7.99 -21.76 -9.99
CA LEU A 295 -6.58 -22.04 -10.23
C LEU A 295 -5.90 -22.43 -8.92
N LYS A 296 -5.13 -23.52 -8.96
CA LYS A 296 -4.20 -23.89 -7.90
C LYS A 296 -2.88 -23.16 -8.13
N VAL A 297 -2.59 -22.19 -7.28
CA VAL A 297 -1.39 -21.36 -7.36
C VAL A 297 -0.55 -21.59 -6.11
N ARG A 298 0.78 -21.56 -6.23
CA ARG A 298 1.67 -21.74 -5.08
C ARG A 298 1.47 -20.59 -4.07
N LEU A 299 1.68 -20.85 -2.78
CA LEU A 299 1.46 -19.85 -1.71
C LEU A 299 2.21 -18.53 -1.97
N VAL A 300 3.53 -18.61 -2.17
CA VAL A 300 4.37 -17.43 -2.40
C VAL A 300 3.93 -16.69 -3.67
N GLN A 301 3.69 -17.43 -4.75
CA GLN A 301 3.21 -16.85 -6.01
C GLN A 301 1.85 -16.16 -5.82
N THR A 302 0.96 -16.71 -4.99
CA THR A 302 -0.34 -16.11 -4.67
C THR A 302 -0.17 -14.75 -3.98
N ILE A 303 0.73 -14.68 -2.98
CA ILE A 303 1.05 -13.42 -2.29
C ILE A 303 1.59 -12.39 -3.28
N LEU A 304 2.61 -12.76 -4.05
CA LEU A 304 3.23 -11.84 -5.01
C LEU A 304 2.21 -11.35 -6.04
N LEU A 305 1.35 -12.23 -6.56
CA LEU A 305 0.29 -11.86 -7.50
C LEU A 305 -0.77 -10.93 -6.88
N SER A 306 -1.10 -11.10 -5.60
CA SER A 306 -2.02 -10.17 -4.91
C SER A 306 -1.42 -8.76 -4.85
N VAL A 307 -0.17 -8.66 -4.40
CA VAL A 307 0.55 -7.40 -4.23
C VAL A 307 0.72 -6.71 -5.58
N THR A 308 1.17 -7.42 -6.60
CA THR A 308 1.46 -6.84 -7.91
C THR A 308 0.20 -6.53 -8.72
N SER A 309 -0.90 -7.28 -8.52
CA SER A 309 -2.20 -6.92 -9.08
C SER A 309 -2.74 -5.62 -8.48
N TRP A 310 -2.53 -5.38 -7.18
CA TRP A 310 -2.87 -4.09 -6.58
C TRP A 310 -1.98 -2.98 -7.13
N CYS A 311 -0.67 -3.22 -7.24
CA CYS A 311 0.27 -2.25 -7.83
C CYS A 311 -0.13 -1.87 -9.26
N ASP A 312 -0.46 -2.86 -10.10
CA ASP A 312 -0.97 -2.61 -11.45
C ASP A 312 -2.19 -1.69 -11.42
N SER A 313 -3.19 -2.02 -10.59
CA SER A 313 -4.43 -1.25 -10.44
C SER A 313 -4.19 0.21 -10.06
N VAL A 314 -3.33 0.48 -9.07
CA VAL A 314 -3.07 1.86 -8.62
C VAL A 314 -2.21 2.66 -9.60
N LEU A 315 -1.31 1.98 -10.33
CA LEU A 315 -0.48 2.61 -11.36
C LEU A 315 -1.26 2.96 -12.63
N GLN A 316 -2.39 2.29 -12.92
CA GLN A 316 -3.29 2.72 -14.00
C GLN A 316 -3.77 4.18 -13.81
N ASP A 317 -3.80 4.67 -12.57
CA ASP A 317 -4.23 6.01 -12.23
C ASP A 317 -3.47 6.59 -11.02
N TYR A 318 -2.15 6.73 -11.13
CA TYR A 318 -1.30 7.19 -10.04
C TYR A 318 -1.59 8.65 -9.62
N HIS A 319 -2.08 9.50 -10.52
CA HIS A 319 -2.49 10.88 -10.17
C HIS A 319 -3.60 10.92 -9.12
N LEU A 320 -4.49 9.91 -9.10
CA LEU A 320 -5.54 9.77 -8.09
C LEU A 320 -4.98 9.23 -6.78
N HIS A 321 -4.27 8.10 -6.85
CA HIS A 321 -3.89 7.33 -5.68
C HIS A 321 -2.74 7.94 -4.89
N PHE A 322 -1.86 8.70 -5.55
CA PHE A 322 -0.67 9.28 -4.94
C PHE A 322 -0.69 10.82 -4.95
N GLY A 323 -1.86 11.44 -5.04
CA GLY A 323 -1.99 12.91 -5.07
C GLY A 323 -1.53 13.62 -3.78
N GLN A 324 -1.47 12.90 -2.65
CA GLN A 324 -1.05 13.44 -1.34
C GLN A 324 0.13 12.68 -0.71
N LYS A 325 0.25 11.36 -0.96
CA LYS A 325 1.30 10.49 -0.40
C LYS A 325 2.30 10.05 -1.47
N PHE A 326 3.19 10.97 -1.83
CA PHE A 326 4.14 10.80 -2.93
C PHE A 326 5.23 9.75 -2.67
N SER A 327 5.63 9.55 -1.42
CA SER A 327 6.62 8.52 -1.04
C SER A 327 6.19 7.11 -1.45
N ASN A 328 4.88 6.82 -1.35
CA ASN A 328 4.32 5.52 -1.69
C ASN A 328 4.44 5.22 -3.19
N PHE A 329 4.39 6.23 -4.06
CA PHE A 329 4.53 6.03 -5.52
C PHE A 329 5.88 5.38 -5.86
N ARG A 330 6.98 5.89 -5.29
CA ARG A 330 8.31 5.30 -5.48
C ARG A 330 8.35 3.84 -5.04
N MET A 331 7.75 3.53 -3.90
CA MET A 331 7.72 2.16 -3.36
C MET A 331 6.93 1.22 -4.26
N VAL A 332 5.78 1.66 -4.78
CA VAL A 332 4.97 0.87 -5.72
C VAL A 332 5.71 0.64 -7.04
N VAL A 333 6.36 1.66 -7.60
CA VAL A 333 7.19 1.49 -8.81
C VAL A 333 8.30 0.48 -8.53
N THR A 334 9.02 0.62 -7.42
CA THR A 334 10.10 -0.31 -7.02
C THR A 334 9.59 -1.74 -6.90
N MET A 335 8.44 -1.95 -6.25
CA MET A 335 7.80 -3.27 -6.11
C MET A 335 7.55 -3.93 -7.46
N VAL A 336 7.01 -3.17 -8.42
CA VAL A 336 6.68 -3.68 -9.75
C VAL A 336 7.94 -4.04 -10.56
N PHE A 337 9.04 -3.30 -10.36
CA PHE A 337 10.32 -3.62 -11.00
C PHE A 337 10.96 -4.89 -10.42
N GLU A 338 10.97 -5.04 -9.10
CA GLU A 338 11.61 -6.17 -8.43
C GLU A 338 10.82 -7.48 -8.60
N VAL A 339 9.50 -7.41 -8.40
CA VAL A 339 8.61 -8.58 -8.39
C VAL A 339 8.07 -8.90 -9.79
N GLY A 340 7.76 -7.88 -10.59
CA GLY A 340 7.09 -8.01 -11.88
C GLY A 340 5.57 -7.85 -11.84
N ILE A 341 4.95 -7.76 -13.02
CA ILE A 341 3.49 -7.62 -13.19
C ILE A 341 2.88 -8.97 -13.55
N PRO A 342 1.65 -9.29 -13.09
CA PRO A 342 0.92 -10.45 -13.58
C PRO A 342 0.65 -10.36 -15.09
N THR A 343 1.07 -11.38 -15.85
CA THR A 343 0.73 -11.52 -17.27
C THR A 343 0.01 -12.83 -17.48
N ASP A 344 -1.08 -12.79 -18.26
CA ASP A 344 -1.81 -13.98 -18.68
C ASP A 344 -1.11 -14.58 -19.91
N ASP A 345 -0.27 -15.59 -19.69
CA ASP A 345 0.38 -16.33 -20.76
C ASP A 345 -0.17 -17.77 -20.78
N CYS A 346 -1.14 -18.01 -21.67
CA CYS A 346 -1.66 -19.34 -21.99
C CYS A 346 -2.14 -20.16 -20.78
N GLY A 347 -2.84 -19.53 -19.82
CA GLY A 347 -3.45 -20.22 -18.68
C GLY A 347 -2.54 -20.47 -17.48
N GLU A 348 -1.28 -20.00 -17.52
CA GLU A 348 -0.39 -19.97 -16.37
C GLU A 348 -0.10 -18.51 -15.97
N ILE A 349 -0.49 -18.11 -14.75
CA ILE A 349 -0.26 -16.74 -14.28
C ILE A 349 1.22 -16.58 -13.93
N LYS A 350 1.98 -15.92 -14.81
CA LYS A 350 3.41 -15.63 -14.58
C LYS A 350 3.61 -14.18 -14.16
N LEU A 351 4.65 -13.96 -13.35
CA LEU A 351 5.14 -12.64 -13.02
C LEU A 351 6.23 -12.27 -14.02
N THR A 352 5.97 -11.26 -14.82
CA THR A 352 6.96 -10.73 -15.77
C THR A 352 7.70 -9.57 -15.11
N LYS A 353 8.96 -9.79 -14.73
CA LYS A 353 9.82 -8.74 -14.18
C LYS A 353 9.95 -7.57 -15.14
N LEU A 354 9.84 -6.35 -14.62
CA LEU A 354 10.09 -5.17 -15.42
C LEU A 354 11.59 -4.88 -15.41
N ASN A 355 12.18 -4.79 -16.60
CA ASN A 355 13.58 -4.38 -16.76
C ASN A 355 13.59 -3.09 -17.58
N ALA A 356 14.40 -2.11 -17.18
CA ALA A 356 14.51 -0.85 -17.91
C ALA A 356 14.93 -1.01 -19.39
N SER A 357 15.60 -2.13 -19.72
CA SER A 357 16.01 -2.50 -21.08
C SER A 357 15.01 -3.37 -21.86
N ASN A 358 13.91 -3.81 -21.22
CA ASN A 358 12.91 -4.67 -21.82
C ASN A 358 11.80 -3.85 -22.50
N GLN A 359 11.59 -4.08 -23.80
CA GLN A 359 10.56 -3.41 -24.59
C GLN A 359 9.14 -3.56 -24.00
N ASN A 360 8.85 -4.71 -23.38
CA ASN A 360 7.55 -4.94 -22.73
C ASN A 360 7.35 -4.04 -21.50
N SER A 361 8.42 -3.76 -20.76
CA SER A 361 8.38 -2.89 -19.59
C SER A 361 8.19 -1.43 -19.97
N THR A 362 8.90 -0.97 -21.01
CA THR A 362 8.68 0.35 -21.61
C THR A 362 7.24 0.51 -22.10
N ARG A 363 6.67 -0.54 -22.72
CA ARG A 363 5.27 -0.52 -23.19
C ARG A 363 4.26 -0.41 -22.04
N MET A 364 4.48 -1.12 -20.93
CA MET A 364 3.60 -1.04 -19.76
C MET A 364 3.68 0.33 -19.06
N LEU A 365 4.89 0.87 -18.86
CA LEU A 365 5.07 2.20 -18.26
C LEU A 365 4.44 3.29 -19.13
N LYS A 366 4.61 3.20 -20.45
CA LYS A 366 3.93 4.07 -21.40
C LYS A 366 2.40 4.00 -21.26
N LEU A 367 1.84 2.81 -21.04
CA LEU A 367 0.41 2.63 -20.83
C LEU A 367 -0.06 3.28 -19.51
N TYR A 368 0.67 3.10 -18.42
CA TYR A 368 0.34 3.73 -17.13
C TYR A 368 0.35 5.26 -17.20
N VAL A 369 1.42 5.84 -17.76
CA VAL A 369 1.54 7.30 -17.95
C VAL A 369 0.38 7.83 -18.77
N LYS A 370 0.07 7.18 -19.90
CA LYS A 370 -1.03 7.57 -20.76
C LYS A 370 -2.38 7.51 -20.04
N ARG A 371 -2.69 6.37 -19.41
CA ARG A 371 -3.98 6.16 -18.71
C ARG A 371 -4.16 7.08 -17.51
N SER A 372 -3.11 7.29 -16.72
CA SER A 372 -3.21 8.17 -15.56
C SER A 372 -3.35 9.63 -15.98
N THR A 373 -2.64 10.07 -17.03
CA THR A 373 -2.80 11.43 -17.58
C THR A 373 -4.20 11.64 -18.16
N GLU A 374 -4.71 10.66 -18.92
CA GLU A 374 -6.09 10.65 -19.45
C GLU A 374 -7.14 10.71 -18.33
N ALA A 375 -6.96 9.93 -17.27
CA ALA A 375 -7.85 9.92 -16.12
C ALA A 375 -7.81 11.25 -15.34
N ALA A 376 -6.63 11.84 -15.16
CA ALA A 376 -6.45 13.13 -14.53
C ALA A 376 -7.14 14.25 -15.33
N TYR A 377 -6.93 14.30 -16.64
CA TYR A 377 -7.64 15.20 -17.54
C TYR A 377 -9.17 15.02 -17.45
N SER A 378 -9.65 13.78 -17.54
CA SER A 378 -11.09 13.47 -17.52
C SER A 378 -11.76 13.91 -16.21
N ARG A 379 -11.08 13.76 -15.08
CA ARG A 379 -11.55 14.24 -13.77
C ARG A 379 -11.67 15.76 -13.70
N VAL A 380 -10.71 16.49 -14.26
CA VAL A 380 -10.77 17.95 -14.32
C VAL A 380 -11.89 18.38 -15.27
N ALA A 381 -11.86 17.88 -16.51
CA ALA A 381 -12.83 18.24 -17.56
C ALA A 381 -14.29 18.00 -17.14
N SER A 382 -14.57 16.94 -16.37
CA SER A 382 -15.93 16.66 -15.87
C SER A 382 -16.44 17.62 -14.79
N LYS A 383 -15.55 18.37 -14.12
CA LYS A 383 -15.92 19.34 -13.07
C LYS A 383 -15.99 20.79 -13.56
N MET A 384 -15.41 21.09 -14.72
CA MET A 384 -15.25 22.46 -15.24
C MET A 384 -16.58 23.21 -15.42
N ASP A 385 -17.67 22.54 -15.80
CA ASP A 385 -18.98 23.20 -16.01
C ASP A 385 -19.60 23.72 -14.71
N LEU A 386 -19.24 23.12 -13.57
CA LEU A 386 -19.69 23.54 -12.24
C LEU A 386 -18.73 24.57 -11.66
N GLU A 387 -17.42 24.34 -11.76
CA GLU A 387 -16.38 25.22 -11.22
C GLU A 387 -16.32 26.58 -11.94
N SER A 388 -16.52 26.60 -13.26
CA SER A 388 -16.64 27.85 -14.05
C SER A 388 -17.77 28.78 -13.58
N LYS A 389 -18.90 28.22 -13.15
CA LYS A 389 -20.02 28.99 -12.61
C LYS A 389 -19.71 29.58 -11.24
N VAL A 390 -18.91 28.88 -10.43
CA VAL A 390 -18.50 29.33 -9.10
C VAL A 390 -17.44 30.42 -9.21
N GLU A 391 -16.42 30.22 -10.04
CA GLU A 391 -15.29 31.13 -10.22
C GLU A 391 -15.55 32.26 -11.21
N ARG A 392 -16.75 32.30 -11.82
CA ARG A 392 -17.17 33.30 -12.82
C ARG A 392 -16.12 33.50 -13.93
N THR A 393 -15.48 32.42 -14.34
CA THR A 393 -14.39 32.41 -15.32
C THR A 393 -14.75 31.46 -16.46
N HIS A 394 -14.27 31.75 -17.67
CA HIS A 394 -14.56 30.91 -18.83
C HIS A 394 -14.00 29.47 -18.65
N PRO A 395 -14.77 28.41 -18.94
CA PRO A 395 -14.34 27.01 -18.71
C PRO A 395 -13.00 26.64 -19.36
N LEU A 396 -12.69 27.17 -20.54
CA LEU A 396 -11.39 26.93 -21.21
C LEU A 396 -10.21 27.61 -20.54
N ALA A 397 -10.41 28.75 -19.87
CA ALA A 397 -9.35 29.40 -19.12
C ALA A 397 -9.04 28.63 -17.83
N LEU A 398 -10.09 28.18 -17.13
CA LEU A 398 -9.95 27.31 -15.96
C LEU A 398 -9.32 25.97 -16.30
N LEU A 399 -9.76 25.34 -17.39
CA LEU A 399 -9.16 24.11 -17.86
C LEU A 399 -7.67 24.30 -18.11
N ALA A 400 -7.24 25.39 -18.74
CA ALA A 400 -5.81 25.65 -18.97
C ALA A 400 -5.00 25.70 -17.67
N ASN A 401 -5.52 26.41 -16.67
CA ASN A 401 -4.89 26.53 -15.35
C ASN A 401 -4.80 25.17 -14.64
N GLU A 402 -5.87 24.37 -14.67
CA GLU A 402 -5.87 23.04 -14.06
C GLU A 402 -4.91 22.06 -14.77
N LEU A 403 -4.85 22.09 -16.11
CA LEU A 403 -3.88 21.26 -16.84
C LEU A 403 -2.44 21.67 -16.55
N LYS A 404 -2.18 22.95 -16.34
CA LYS A 404 -0.88 23.43 -15.84
C LYS A 404 -0.55 22.82 -14.48
N LEU A 405 -1.50 22.76 -13.55
CA LEU A 405 -1.31 22.12 -12.23
C LEU A 405 -1.05 20.61 -12.35
N ILE A 406 -1.71 19.91 -13.27
CA ILE A 406 -1.43 18.50 -13.56
C ILE A 406 0.01 18.35 -14.07
N ALA A 407 0.43 19.16 -15.04
CA ALA A 407 1.79 19.13 -15.59
C ALA A 407 2.85 19.45 -14.54
N GLU A 408 2.61 20.45 -13.68
CA GLU A 408 3.48 20.79 -12.56
C GLU A 408 3.65 19.61 -11.59
N ARG A 409 2.54 18.93 -11.27
CA ARG A 409 2.58 17.76 -10.39
C ARG A 409 3.32 16.61 -11.04
N GLU A 410 3.06 16.32 -12.30
CA GLU A 410 3.77 15.31 -13.08
C GLU A 410 5.29 15.54 -13.02
N PHE A 411 5.73 16.77 -13.29
CA PHE A 411 7.13 17.15 -13.29
C PHE A 411 7.79 17.06 -11.91
N LYS A 412 7.13 17.56 -10.85
CA LYS A 412 7.71 17.67 -9.50
C LYS A 412 7.68 16.35 -8.73
N VAL A 413 6.67 15.52 -8.96
CA VAL A 413 6.37 14.36 -8.12
C VAL A 413 6.69 13.05 -8.84
N PHE A 414 6.11 12.82 -10.01
CA PHE A 414 6.10 11.52 -10.66
C PHE A 414 7.31 11.33 -11.57
N TYR A 415 7.66 12.36 -12.33
CA TYR A 415 8.80 12.34 -13.25
C TYR A 415 10.15 12.03 -12.58
N PRO A 416 10.49 12.53 -11.37
CA PRO A 416 11.75 12.17 -10.72
C PRO A 416 11.90 10.68 -10.43
N VAL A 417 10.79 9.97 -10.21
CA VAL A 417 10.77 8.51 -10.03
C VAL A 417 10.75 7.81 -11.39
N LEU A 418 9.88 8.25 -12.31
CA LEU A 418 9.72 7.63 -13.61
C LEU A 418 10.93 7.84 -14.52
N ARG A 419 11.70 8.92 -14.40
CA ARG A 419 12.86 9.18 -15.27
C ARG A 419 13.95 8.13 -15.15
N GLU A 420 14.07 7.48 -13.99
CA GLU A 420 15.08 6.45 -13.73
C GLU A 420 14.79 5.18 -14.56
N CYS A 421 13.52 4.94 -14.88
CA CYS A 421 13.08 3.72 -15.55
C CYS A 421 12.43 3.94 -16.93
N PHE A 422 11.89 5.13 -17.16
CA PHE A 422 11.20 5.57 -18.38
C PHE A 422 11.37 7.10 -18.58
N PRO A 423 12.51 7.54 -19.14
CA PRO A 423 12.83 8.97 -19.36
C PRO A 423 11.80 9.72 -20.22
N GLU A 424 11.09 9.00 -21.09
CA GLU A 424 10.08 9.53 -22.01
C GLU A 424 8.72 9.83 -21.35
N SER A 425 8.55 9.48 -20.06
CA SER A 425 7.30 9.68 -19.31
C SER A 425 6.76 11.11 -19.42
N MET A 426 7.58 12.10 -19.05
CA MET A 426 7.16 13.50 -19.06
C MET A 426 6.80 14.00 -20.47
N ARG A 427 7.50 13.54 -21.50
CA ARG A 427 7.20 13.87 -22.89
C ARG A 427 5.78 13.45 -23.26
N ILE A 428 5.40 12.23 -22.87
CA ILE A 428 4.07 11.68 -23.16
C ILE A 428 3.00 12.46 -22.40
N SER A 429 3.21 12.75 -21.12
CA SER A 429 2.24 13.50 -20.31
C SER A 429 2.02 14.91 -20.88
N VAL A 430 3.09 15.63 -21.22
CA VAL A 430 3.01 16.97 -21.85
C VAL A 430 2.26 16.90 -23.18
N PHE A 431 2.60 15.92 -24.02
CA PHE A 431 1.96 15.75 -25.32
C PHE A 431 0.45 15.53 -25.20
N LEU A 432 0.03 14.65 -24.29
CA LEU A 432 -1.38 14.36 -24.07
C LEU A 432 -2.13 15.59 -23.54
N LEU A 433 -1.57 16.31 -22.56
CA LEU A 433 -2.19 17.51 -22.00
C LEU A 433 -2.35 18.61 -23.07
N HIS A 434 -1.32 18.85 -23.87
CA HIS A 434 -1.39 19.79 -24.99
C HIS A 434 -2.43 19.37 -26.03
N GLN A 435 -2.48 18.08 -26.39
CA GLN A 435 -3.48 17.57 -27.33
C GLN A 435 -4.90 17.75 -26.80
N PHE A 436 -5.17 17.33 -25.56
CA PHE A 436 -6.51 17.40 -24.96
C PHE A 436 -7.02 18.84 -24.86
N TYR A 437 -6.16 19.78 -24.48
CA TYR A 437 -6.52 21.19 -24.46
C TYR A 437 -6.77 21.73 -25.87
N GLY A 438 -5.87 21.44 -26.82
CA GLY A 438 -5.97 21.89 -28.20
C GLY A 438 -7.25 21.43 -28.90
N GLU A 439 -7.72 20.22 -28.64
CA GLU A 439 -9.00 19.71 -29.15
C GLU A 439 -10.21 20.55 -28.70
N LYS A 440 -10.16 21.11 -27.48
CA LYS A 440 -11.20 21.98 -26.93
C LYS A 440 -11.03 23.45 -27.33
N LEU A 441 -9.79 23.89 -27.50
CA LEU A 441 -9.44 25.27 -27.84
C LEU A 441 -9.71 25.58 -29.32
N LYS A 442 -9.40 24.65 -30.24
CA LYS A 442 -9.53 24.88 -31.70
C LYS A 442 -10.92 25.36 -32.14
N PRO A 443 -12.06 24.79 -31.67
CA PRO A 443 -13.39 25.31 -31.99
C PRO A 443 -13.63 26.72 -31.47
N PHE A 444 -13.12 27.06 -30.28
CA PHE A 444 -13.23 28.39 -29.70
C PHE A 444 -12.48 29.40 -30.56
N LEU A 445 -11.22 29.12 -30.93
CA LEU A 445 -10.41 30.02 -31.76
C LEU A 445 -11.05 30.33 -33.12
N LYS A 446 -11.71 29.35 -33.75
CA LYS A 446 -12.45 29.57 -35.01
C LYS A 446 -13.65 30.50 -34.88
N GLY A 447 -14.20 30.64 -33.67
CA GLY A 447 -15.36 31.49 -33.38
C GLY A 447 -14.99 32.91 -32.94
N VAL A 448 -13.71 33.22 -32.74
CA VAL A 448 -13.27 34.54 -32.27
C VAL A 448 -13.28 35.55 -33.42
N SER A 449 -14.06 36.61 -33.28
CA SER A 449 -14.12 37.73 -34.24
C SER A 449 -13.82 39.09 -33.62
N SER A 450 -13.84 39.19 -32.27
CA SER A 450 -13.56 40.43 -31.53
C SER A 450 -13.06 40.11 -30.12
N LEU A 451 -12.49 41.12 -29.45
CA LEU A 451 -11.89 40.99 -28.12
C LEU A 451 -12.95 41.04 -27.00
N SER A 452 -13.81 40.02 -26.92
CA SER A 452 -14.81 39.87 -25.84
C SER A 452 -14.17 39.52 -24.49
N GLU A 453 -14.93 39.64 -23.40
CA GLU A 453 -14.44 39.26 -22.05
C GLU A 453 -13.97 37.80 -21.99
N ASP A 454 -14.68 36.87 -22.63
CA ASP A 454 -14.27 35.46 -22.69
C ASP A 454 -12.92 35.29 -23.42
N VAL A 455 -12.71 36.04 -24.52
CA VAL A 455 -11.47 36.02 -25.29
C VAL A 455 -10.30 36.56 -24.47
N LYS A 456 -10.53 37.63 -23.69
CA LYS A 456 -9.53 38.20 -22.77
C LYS A 456 -9.11 37.23 -21.67
N LEU A 457 -9.99 36.31 -21.25
CA LEU A 457 -9.67 35.28 -20.26
C LEU A 457 -8.99 34.06 -20.90
N VAL A 458 -9.48 33.61 -22.06
CA VAL A 458 -9.05 32.34 -22.67
C VAL A 458 -7.71 32.46 -23.39
N LEU A 459 -7.48 33.52 -24.18
CA LEU A 459 -6.25 33.61 -24.96
C LEU A 459 -4.98 33.67 -24.09
N PRO A 460 -4.89 34.51 -23.04
CA PRO A 460 -3.70 34.54 -22.19
C PRO A 460 -3.50 33.22 -21.44
N ALA A 461 -4.57 32.58 -20.96
CA ALA A 461 -4.48 31.29 -20.27
C ALA A 461 -3.99 30.17 -21.20
N ALA A 462 -4.48 30.15 -22.44
CA ALA A 462 -4.02 29.22 -23.47
C ALA A 462 -2.56 29.43 -23.84
N ASP A 463 -2.14 30.69 -24.01
CA ASP A 463 -0.76 31.06 -24.32
C ASP A 463 0.21 30.69 -23.20
N MET A 464 -0.16 30.98 -21.94
CA MET A 464 0.61 30.58 -20.77
C MET A 464 0.76 29.06 -20.66
N LEU A 465 -0.30 28.29 -20.93
CA LEU A 465 -0.24 26.83 -20.90
C LEU A 465 0.70 26.31 -21.99
N ASP A 466 0.58 26.79 -23.23
CA ASP A 466 1.42 26.36 -24.36
C ASP A 466 2.90 26.60 -24.05
N HIS A 467 3.26 27.84 -23.68
CA HIS A 467 4.63 28.18 -23.29
C HIS A 467 5.16 27.32 -22.14
N TYR A 468 4.33 27.08 -21.11
CA TYR A 468 4.74 26.27 -19.97
C TYR A 468 5.00 24.81 -20.37
N LEU A 469 4.12 24.20 -21.16
CA LEU A 469 4.27 22.84 -21.66
C LEU A 469 5.49 22.71 -22.59
N THR A 470 5.74 23.70 -23.45
CA THR A 470 6.95 23.75 -24.29
C THR A 470 8.22 23.85 -23.44
N GLN A 471 8.21 24.68 -22.39
CA GLN A 471 9.35 24.82 -21.48
C GLN A 471 9.64 23.50 -20.76
N LEU A 472 8.61 22.81 -20.27
CA LEU A 472 8.77 21.51 -19.64
C LEU A 472 9.34 20.48 -20.62
N TYR A 473 8.79 20.41 -21.84
CA TYR A 473 9.26 19.48 -22.85
C TYR A 473 10.74 19.73 -23.21
N THR A 474 11.11 20.98 -23.50
CA THR A 474 12.50 21.36 -23.85
C THR A 474 13.48 21.04 -22.71
N SER A 475 13.12 21.34 -21.46
CA SER A 475 13.97 21.04 -20.30
C SER A 475 14.24 19.54 -20.14
N VAL A 476 13.26 18.68 -20.43
CA VAL A 476 13.40 17.22 -20.37
C VAL A 476 14.26 16.70 -21.52
N MET A 477 14.14 17.29 -22.70
CA MET A 477 14.95 16.92 -23.86
C MET A 477 16.42 17.23 -23.66
N GLU A 478 16.73 18.43 -23.15
CA GLU A 478 18.09 18.83 -22.77
C GLU A 478 18.68 17.89 -21.71
N ALA A 479 17.89 17.56 -20.69
CA ALA A 479 18.31 16.64 -19.63
C ALA A 479 18.62 15.22 -20.13
N ASN A 480 17.94 14.77 -21.19
CA ASN A 480 18.07 13.43 -21.77
C ASN A 480 19.05 13.34 -22.97
N ASN A 481 19.77 14.42 -23.32
CA ASN A 481 20.65 14.49 -24.50
C ASN A 481 19.96 14.09 -25.83
N MET A 482 18.65 14.38 -25.95
CA MET A 482 17.86 14.10 -27.14
C MET A 482 17.78 15.37 -28.00
N VAL A 483 17.95 15.25 -29.33
CA VAL A 483 18.14 16.40 -30.25
C VAL A 483 16.84 16.82 -30.99
N HIS A 484 15.72 16.17 -30.74
CA HIS A 484 14.44 16.53 -31.39
C HIS A 484 13.87 17.85 -30.83
N SER A 485 13.11 18.61 -31.62
CA SER A 485 12.47 19.85 -31.17
C SER A 485 10.99 19.62 -30.86
N PHE A 486 10.43 20.34 -29.89
CA PHE A 486 8.99 20.32 -29.57
C PHE A 486 8.10 20.49 -30.81
N SER A 487 8.54 21.35 -31.72
CA SER A 487 7.88 21.65 -33.00
C SER A 487 7.82 20.49 -34.00
N GLN A 488 8.58 19.41 -33.80
CA GLN A 488 8.45 18.18 -34.62
C GLN A 488 7.37 17.24 -34.08
N ASP A 489 7.00 17.35 -32.80
CA ASP A 489 6.00 16.52 -32.15
C ASP A 489 4.64 17.25 -32.00
N LEU A 490 4.62 18.57 -31.82
CA LEU A 490 3.41 19.39 -31.60
C LEU A 490 3.52 20.81 -32.18
N ASP A 491 2.45 21.27 -32.83
CA ASP A 491 2.31 22.67 -33.28
C ASP A 491 1.76 23.54 -32.15
N HIS A 492 2.37 24.71 -31.95
CA HIS A 492 1.88 25.76 -31.04
C HIS A 492 0.45 26.20 -31.40
N TYR A 493 -0.29 26.76 -30.44
CA TYR A 493 -1.66 27.23 -30.69
C TYR A 493 -1.76 28.53 -31.50
N GLU A 494 -0.62 29.15 -31.85
CA GLU A 494 -0.53 30.39 -32.64
C GLU A 494 -1.34 31.57 -32.04
N ILE A 495 -1.52 31.59 -30.71
CA ILE A 495 -2.31 32.62 -30.01
C ILE A 495 -1.79 34.03 -30.31
N GLY A 496 -0.47 34.20 -30.38
CA GLY A 496 0.17 35.47 -30.72
C GLY A 496 -0.20 35.98 -32.12
N GLU A 497 -0.21 35.12 -33.14
CA GLU A 497 -0.55 35.55 -34.51
C GLU A 497 -2.04 35.86 -34.64
N MET A 498 -2.90 35.08 -33.98
CA MET A 498 -4.35 35.28 -34.00
C MET A 498 -4.80 36.52 -33.22
N SER A 499 -4.13 36.86 -32.11
CA SER A 499 -4.49 38.00 -31.26
C SER A 499 -4.10 39.35 -31.84
N LYS A 500 -3.06 39.44 -32.67
CA LYS A 500 -2.59 40.68 -33.31
C LYS A 500 -3.70 41.50 -33.99
N PRO A 501 -4.48 40.96 -34.96
CA PRO A 501 -5.53 41.73 -35.61
C PRO A 501 -6.65 42.13 -34.63
N LEU A 502 -7.00 41.26 -33.67
CA LEU A 502 -8.04 41.53 -32.68
C LEU A 502 -7.66 42.69 -31.75
N ILE A 503 -6.40 42.72 -31.29
CA ILE A 503 -5.87 43.80 -30.46
C ILE A 503 -5.82 45.10 -31.25
N LEU A 504 -5.43 45.04 -32.53
CA LEU A 504 -5.40 46.22 -33.39
C LEU A 504 -6.80 46.81 -33.60
N ASP A 505 -7.79 45.98 -33.95
CA ASP A 505 -9.18 46.42 -34.14
C ASP A 505 -9.78 46.97 -32.83
N TRP A 506 -9.46 46.35 -31.70
CA TRP A 506 -9.83 46.86 -30.38
C TRP A 506 -9.20 48.23 -30.11
N ALA A 507 -7.90 48.40 -30.37
CA ALA A 507 -7.19 49.66 -30.16
C ALA A 507 -7.75 50.78 -31.04
N ILE A 508 -8.09 50.48 -32.30
CA ILE A 508 -8.76 51.42 -33.21
C ILE A 508 -10.13 51.82 -32.65
N SER A 509 -10.92 50.84 -32.16
CA SER A 509 -12.24 51.08 -31.59
C SER A 509 -12.17 51.93 -30.31
N GLN A 510 -11.20 51.66 -29.42
CA GLN A 510 -10.97 52.46 -28.23
C GLN A 510 -10.52 53.87 -28.57
N HIS A 511 -9.64 54.04 -29.56
CA HIS A 511 -9.22 55.36 -30.02
C HIS A 511 -10.39 56.17 -30.57
N ALA A 512 -11.28 55.55 -31.36
CA ALA A 512 -12.49 56.20 -31.86
C ALA A 512 -13.42 56.62 -30.71
N HIS A 513 -13.57 55.78 -29.69
CA HIS A 513 -14.38 56.08 -28.51
C HIS A 513 -13.79 57.24 -27.68
N ILE A 514 -12.48 57.27 -27.49
CA ILE A 514 -11.78 58.40 -26.86
C ILE A 514 -12.04 59.69 -27.64
N LEU A 515 -11.89 59.68 -28.97
CA LEU A 515 -12.14 60.86 -29.80
C LEU A 515 -13.58 61.36 -29.67
N GLU A 516 -14.56 60.44 -29.66
CA GLU A 516 -15.96 60.80 -29.51
C GLU A 516 -16.25 61.42 -28.14
N TRP A 517 -15.78 60.79 -27.07
CA TRP A 517 -16.06 61.24 -25.70
C TRP A 517 -15.32 62.53 -25.35
N THR A 518 -14.09 62.68 -25.83
CA THR A 518 -13.37 63.96 -25.71
C THR A 518 -14.08 65.06 -26.50
N GLY A 519 -14.57 64.78 -27.70
CA GLY A 519 -15.41 65.70 -28.47
C GLY A 519 -16.66 66.15 -27.69
N ARG A 520 -17.41 65.21 -27.11
CA ARG A 520 -18.56 65.54 -26.25
C ARG A 520 -18.17 66.36 -25.01
N ALA A 521 -17.03 66.05 -24.39
CA ALA A 521 -16.53 66.81 -23.24
C ALA A 521 -16.18 68.27 -23.61
N PHE A 522 -15.69 68.51 -24.82
CA PHE A 522 -15.48 69.86 -25.34
C PHE A 522 -16.80 70.59 -25.65
N ASP A 523 -17.80 69.89 -26.21
CA ASP A 523 -19.08 70.50 -26.56
C ASP A 523 -19.89 71.00 -25.35
N ILE A 524 -19.65 70.43 -24.16
CA ILE A 524 -20.34 70.73 -22.90
C ILE A 524 -19.50 71.68 -22.00
N GLU A 525 -18.33 72.13 -22.47
CA GLU A 525 -17.39 72.94 -21.67
C GLU A 525 -17.79 74.43 -21.60
N ASP A 526 -17.81 74.97 -20.39
CA ASP A 526 -18.13 76.38 -20.10
C ASP A 526 -16.86 77.27 -19.95
N TRP A 527 -15.66 76.68 -19.99
CA TRP A 527 -14.35 77.34 -19.90
C TRP A 527 -14.10 78.08 -18.59
N GLU A 528 -14.77 77.65 -17.52
CA GLU A 528 -14.57 78.18 -16.18
C GLU A 528 -13.65 77.27 -15.34
N PRO A 529 -12.80 77.85 -14.48
CA PRO A 529 -11.96 77.05 -13.59
C PRO A 529 -12.83 76.32 -12.55
N LEU A 530 -12.54 75.03 -12.33
CA LEU A 530 -13.25 74.18 -11.36
C LEU A 530 -13.30 74.80 -9.95
N SER A 531 -12.25 75.51 -9.54
CA SER A 531 -12.24 76.33 -8.33
C SER A 531 -11.09 77.33 -8.31
N PHE A 532 -11.05 78.24 -7.32
CA PHE A 532 -9.94 79.18 -7.11
C PHE A 532 -8.57 78.48 -6.94
N HIS A 533 -8.56 77.26 -6.41
CA HIS A 533 -7.35 76.46 -6.19
C HIS A 533 -7.06 75.51 -7.37
N GLN A 534 -8.07 75.11 -8.14
CA GLN A 534 -7.94 74.29 -9.35
C GLN A 534 -8.27 75.14 -10.58
N ARG A 535 -7.26 75.84 -11.10
CA ARG A 535 -7.36 76.74 -12.27
C ARG A 535 -7.52 76.01 -13.61
N GLN A 536 -8.00 74.78 -13.59
CA GLN A 536 -8.18 73.93 -14.76
C GLN A 536 -9.68 73.80 -15.07
N ALA A 537 -10.01 73.69 -16.36
CA ALA A 537 -11.38 73.49 -16.83
C ALA A 537 -11.89 72.08 -16.50
N ALA A 538 -13.20 71.84 -16.54
CA ALA A 538 -13.76 70.53 -16.21
C ALA A 538 -13.38 69.44 -17.24
N SER A 539 -13.32 69.80 -18.52
CA SER A 539 -12.96 68.94 -19.64
C SER A 539 -11.59 68.31 -19.49
N ILE A 540 -10.57 69.01 -18.98
CA ILE A 540 -9.23 68.40 -18.86
C ILE A 540 -9.24 67.26 -17.85
N VAL A 541 -10.01 67.38 -16.76
CA VAL A 541 -10.16 66.30 -15.77
C VAL A 541 -10.90 65.11 -16.37
N GLU A 542 -11.96 65.41 -17.14
CA GLU A 542 -12.75 64.38 -17.80
C GLU A 542 -11.95 63.63 -18.89
N VAL A 543 -11.16 64.34 -19.70
CA VAL A 543 -10.26 63.73 -20.69
C VAL A 543 -9.24 62.79 -20.02
N PHE A 544 -8.65 63.19 -18.89
CA PHE A 544 -7.75 62.31 -18.15
C PHE A 544 -8.48 61.09 -17.57
N ARG A 545 -9.72 61.25 -17.06
CA ARG A 545 -10.55 60.15 -16.59
C ARG A 545 -10.86 59.14 -17.71
N ILE A 546 -11.22 59.63 -18.89
CA ILE A 546 -11.50 58.80 -20.07
C ILE A 546 -10.26 58.01 -20.49
N ILE A 547 -9.09 58.66 -20.51
CA ILE A 547 -7.82 58.00 -20.84
C ILE A 547 -7.47 56.94 -19.78
N GLU A 548 -7.65 57.24 -18.49
CA GLU A 548 -7.39 56.28 -17.40
C GLU A 548 -8.33 55.07 -17.46
N GLU A 549 -9.62 55.29 -17.72
CA GLU A 549 -10.62 54.22 -17.88
C GLU A 549 -10.31 53.29 -19.06
N VAL A 550 -9.78 53.82 -20.16
CA VAL A 550 -9.40 53.02 -21.35
C VAL A 550 -8.01 52.39 -21.22
N HIS A 551 -7.09 53.00 -20.46
CA HIS A 551 -5.73 52.48 -20.24
C HIS A 551 -5.71 51.31 -19.24
N MET A 552 -6.60 51.27 -18.25
CA MET A 552 -6.67 50.19 -17.25
C MET A 552 -6.82 48.77 -17.87
N PRO A 553 -7.72 48.55 -18.85
CA PRO A 553 -7.85 47.27 -19.55
C PRO A 553 -6.61 46.84 -20.35
N LEU A 554 -5.83 47.78 -20.91
CA LEU A 554 -4.60 47.47 -21.66
C LEU A 554 -3.54 46.78 -20.80
N ARG A 555 -3.47 47.08 -19.50
CA ARG A 555 -2.52 46.42 -18.59
C ARG A 555 -2.87 44.97 -18.27
N GLN A 556 -4.12 44.55 -18.50
CA GLN A 556 -4.58 43.18 -18.23
C GLN A 556 -4.36 42.23 -19.43
N LEU A 557 -4.02 42.79 -20.59
CA LEU A 557 -3.74 42.06 -21.83
C LEU A 557 -2.24 41.73 -22.02
N TYR A 558 -1.37 42.25 -21.13
CA TYR A 558 0.09 42.10 -21.17
C TYR A 558 0.61 41.24 -20.03
#